data_AF-A0A6M1MEH0-F1
#
_entry.id   AF-A0A6M1MEH0-F1
#
_cell.length_a   1.000
_cell.length_b   1.000
_cell.length_c   1.000
_cell.angle_alpha   90.00
_cell.angle_beta   90.00
_cell.angle_gamma   90.00
#
_symmetry.space_group_name_H-M   'P 1'
#
loop_
_entity.id
_entity.type
_entity.pdbx_description
1 polymer ?
#
loop_
_entity_poly.entity_id
_entity_poly.type
_entity_poly.pdbx_seq_one_letter_code
_entity_poly.pdbx_strand_id
1 'polypeptide(L)'
;MTIDVTLSLTIPAALAASLRQEAAQRGWTPESLAVDCVAQHLEAALRHRVVLERMEQVDAALLQLAQTVGQIEAAAEAVEPGALCRYRPDRDPAGTL
;
A
#
# COMPACT_ATOMS: atom_id res chain seq x y z
N MET A 1 -3.93 -30.86 -1.97
CA MET A 1 -3.06 -31.49 -0.96
C MET A 1 -2.39 -30.39 -0.17
N THR A 2 -2.72 -30.24 1.11
CA THR A 2 -1.93 -29.42 2.03
C THR A 2 -0.69 -30.22 2.41
N ILE A 3 0.49 -29.62 2.23
CA ILE A 3 1.76 -30.21 2.65
C ILE A 3 2.10 -29.55 3.98
N ASP A 4 1.93 -30.28 5.07
CA ASP A 4 2.28 -29.78 6.40
C ASP A 4 3.81 -29.76 6.57
N VAL A 5 4.33 -28.72 7.20
CA VAL A 5 5.77 -28.55 7.47
C VAL A 5 6.00 -28.57 8.98
N THR A 6 6.94 -29.39 9.43
CA THR A 6 7.37 -29.43 10.84
C THR A 6 8.63 -28.59 11.04
N LEU A 7 8.61 -27.72 12.06
CA LEU A 7 9.73 -26.85 12.41
C LEU A 7 10.19 -27.14 13.84
N SER A 8 11.50 -27.12 14.06
CA SER A 8 12.10 -27.11 15.40
C SER A 8 12.79 -25.76 15.61
N LEU A 9 12.43 -25.06 16.68
CA LEU A 9 12.86 -23.69 16.94
C LEU A 9 13.42 -23.58 18.36
N THR A 10 14.47 -22.79 18.53
CA THR A 10 14.95 -22.38 19.85
C THR A 10 14.68 -20.88 20.01
N ILE A 11 13.92 -20.52 21.03
CA ILE A 11 13.56 -19.13 21.33
C ILE A 11 14.13 -18.68 22.67
N PRO A 12 14.34 -17.37 22.88
CA PRO A 12 14.83 -16.84 24.15
C PRO A 12 13.95 -17.25 25.33
N ALA A 13 14.56 -17.51 26.49
CA ALA A 13 13.87 -18.00 27.68
C ALA A 13 12.73 -17.08 28.14
N ALA A 14 12.91 -15.76 28.05
CA ALA A 14 11.87 -14.77 28.37
C ALA A 14 10.64 -14.92 27.45
N LEU A 15 10.87 -15.07 26.14
CA LEU A 15 9.78 -15.28 25.18
C LEU A 15 9.08 -16.63 25.39
N ALA A 16 9.83 -17.68 25.69
CA ALA A 16 9.26 -18.98 26.03
C ALA A 16 8.38 -18.92 27.29
N ALA A 17 8.79 -18.13 28.29
CA ALA A 17 8.00 -17.92 29.50
C ALA A 17 6.69 -17.18 29.20
N SER A 18 6.77 -16.08 28.44
CA SER A 18 5.59 -15.33 28.00
C SER A 18 4.64 -16.21 27.18
N LEU A 19 5.14 -16.97 26.19
CA LEU A 19 4.34 -17.87 25.38
C LEU A 19 3.58 -18.90 26.23
N ARG A 20 4.26 -19.51 27.20
CA ARG A 20 3.63 -20.48 28.12
C ARG A 20 2.56 -19.85 29.00
N GLN A 21 2.85 -18.68 29.57
CA GLN A 21 1.90 -17.94 30.40
C GLN A 21 0.65 -17.55 29.60
N GLU A 22 0.85 -17.00 28.41
CA GLU A 22 -0.22 -16.54 27.52
C GLU A 22 -1.06 -17.70 26.97
N ALA A 23 -0.43 -18.83 26.66
CA ALA A 23 -1.14 -20.04 26.27
C ALA A 23 -2.00 -20.57 27.43
N ALA A 24 -1.44 -20.63 28.64
CA ALA A 24 -2.16 -21.09 29.83
C ALA A 24 -3.40 -20.23 30.13
N GLN A 25 -3.29 -18.90 30.03
CA GLN A 25 -4.43 -17.98 30.24
C GLN A 25 -5.58 -18.22 29.24
N ARG A 26 -5.27 -18.68 28.03
CA ARG A 26 -6.23 -18.98 26.96
C ARG A 26 -6.69 -20.43 26.95
N GLY A 27 -6.15 -21.28 27.82
CA GLY A 27 -6.39 -22.73 27.81
C GLY A 27 -5.80 -23.44 26.59
N TRP A 28 -4.75 -22.88 25.99
CA TRP A 28 -4.08 -23.39 24.79
C TRP A 28 -2.74 -24.05 25.13
N THR A 29 -2.18 -24.82 24.20
CA THR A 29 -0.79 -25.26 24.33
C THR A 29 0.15 -24.17 23.80
N PRO A 30 1.39 -24.08 24.30
CA PRO A 30 2.38 -23.15 23.74
C PRO A 30 2.60 -23.35 22.24
N GLU A 31 2.54 -24.60 21.76
CA GLU A 31 2.72 -24.95 20.36
C GLU A 31 1.56 -24.45 19.49
N SER A 32 0.31 -24.64 19.92
CA SER A 32 -0.85 -24.16 19.15
C SER A 32 -0.89 -22.64 19.08
N LEU A 33 -0.54 -21.96 20.18
CA LEU A 33 -0.41 -20.50 20.20
C LEU A 33 0.73 -20.03 19.30
N ALA A 34 1.88 -20.71 19.31
CA ALA A 34 3.01 -20.36 18.45
C ALA A 34 2.67 -20.48 16.96
N VAL A 35 1.95 -21.54 16.57
CA VAL A 35 1.49 -21.73 15.19
C VAL A 35 0.56 -20.59 14.77
N ASP A 36 -0.40 -20.23 15.62
CA ASP A 36 -1.32 -19.11 15.34
C ASP A 36 -0.58 -17.76 15.24
N CYS A 37 0.37 -17.49 16.15
CA CYS A 37 1.20 -16.29 16.07
C CYS A 37 2.03 -16.23 14.77
N VAL A 38 2.60 -17.35 14.32
CA VAL A 38 3.34 -17.41 13.06
C VAL A 38 2.43 -17.15 11.87
N ALA A 39 1.23 -17.74 11.86
CA ALA A 39 0.24 -17.52 10.80
C ALA A 39 -0.16 -16.04 10.71
N GLN A 40 -0.51 -15.42 11.85
CA GLN A 40 -0.89 -14.01 11.93
C GLN A 40 0.27 -13.09 11.50
N HIS A 41 1.49 -13.36 11.95
CA HIS A 41 2.64 -12.55 11.58
C HIS A 41 2.97 -12.65 10.09
N LEU A 42 2.90 -13.86 9.53
CA LEU A 42 3.12 -14.07 8.09
C LEU A 42 2.06 -13.34 7.26
N GLU A 43 0.80 -13.43 7.65
CA GLU A 43 -0.29 -12.69 6.99
C GLU A 43 -0.03 -11.18 7.01
N ALA A 44 0.34 -10.62 8.17
CA ALA A 44 0.66 -9.22 8.31
C ALA A 44 1.85 -8.81 7.42
N ALA A 45 2.92 -9.61 7.42
CA ALA A 45 4.11 -9.36 6.59
C ALA A 45 3.78 -9.39 5.08
N LEU A 46 2.96 -10.35 4.63
CA LEU A 46 2.52 -10.45 3.25
C LEU A 46 1.66 -9.25 2.83
N ARG A 47 0.71 -8.85 3.67
CA ARG A 47 -0.13 -7.67 3.40
C ARG A 47 0.70 -6.39 3.37
N HIS A 48 1.64 -6.22 4.30
CA HIS A 48 2.51 -5.06 4.34
C HIS A 48 3.37 -4.94 3.07
N ARG A 49 3.93 -6.06 2.59
CA ARG A 49 4.67 -6.12 1.33
C ARG A 49 3.82 -5.63 0.14
N VAL A 50 2.58 -6.13 0.03
CA VAL A 50 1.67 -5.72 -1.04
C VAL A 50 1.34 -4.22 -0.97
N VAL A 51 1.21 -3.66 0.24
CA VAL A 51 1.00 -2.22 0.40
C VAL A 51 2.19 -1.43 -0.15
N LEU A 52 3.42 -1.82 0.20
CA LEU A 52 4.63 -1.15 -0.29
C LEU A 52 4.76 -1.27 -1.82
N GLU A 53 4.57 -2.46 -2.38
CA GLU A 53 4.60 -2.67 -3.84
C GLU A 53 3.58 -1.79 -4.57
N ARG A 54 2.38 -1.60 -3.99
CA ARG A 54 1.36 -0.71 -4.54
C ARG A 54 1.73 0.76 -4.42
N MET A 55 2.37 1.17 -3.33
CA MET A 55 2.85 2.55 -3.18
C MET A 55 3.89 2.87 -4.25
N GLU A 56 4.85 1.97 -4.51
CA GLU A 56 5.84 2.14 -5.57
C GLU A 56 5.20 2.28 -6.96
N GLN A 57 4.16 1.48 -7.26
CA GLN A 57 3.41 1.60 -8.51
C GLN A 57 2.66 2.93 -8.64
N VAL A 58 2.05 3.40 -7.55
CA VAL A 58 1.36 4.69 -7.52
C VAL A 58 2.35 5.83 -7.73
N ASP A 59 3.50 5.81 -7.05
CA ASP A 59 4.53 6.83 -7.21
C ASP A 59 5.05 6.88 -8.65
N ALA A 60 5.30 5.73 -9.28
CA ALA A 60 5.68 5.66 -10.69
C ALA A 60 4.60 6.25 -11.61
N ALA A 61 3.32 5.93 -11.36
CA ALA A 61 2.21 6.47 -12.14
C ALA A 61 2.05 8.00 -11.96
N LEU A 62 2.27 8.52 -10.74
CA LEU A 62 2.24 9.96 -10.46
C LEU A 62 3.37 10.70 -11.19
N LEU A 63 4.58 10.13 -11.20
CA LEU A 63 5.70 10.70 -11.97
C LEU A 63 5.41 10.72 -13.47
N GLN A 64 4.85 9.64 -14.01
CA GLN A 64 4.45 9.57 -15.42
C GLN A 64 3.35 10.59 -15.75
N LEU A 65 2.37 10.77 -14.86
CA LEU A 65 1.32 11.77 -15.02
C LEU A 65 1.92 13.18 -15.04
N ALA A 66 2.80 13.51 -14.09
CA ALA A 66 3.47 14.81 -14.05
C ALA A 66 4.28 15.09 -15.32
N GLN A 67 5.01 14.09 -15.83
CA GLN A 67 5.73 14.21 -17.10
C GLN A 67 4.80 14.45 -18.28
N THR A 68 3.67 13.73 -18.33
CA THR A 68 2.68 13.87 -19.40
C THR A 68 2.03 15.27 -19.37
N VAL A 69 1.68 15.77 -18.19
CA VAL A 69 1.15 17.13 -18.03
C VAL A 69 2.18 18.16 -18.49
N GLY A 70 3.45 18.04 -18.08
CA GLY A 70 4.50 18.95 -18.53
C GLY A 70 4.71 18.94 -20.05
N GLN A 71 4.59 17.78 -20.70
CA GLN A 71 4.62 17.68 -22.16
C GLN A 71 3.43 18.35 -22.83
N ILE A 72 2.22 18.20 -22.26
CA ILE A 72 1.02 18.86 -22.75
C ILE A 72 1.15 20.38 -22.61
N GLU A 73 1.63 20.88 -21.47
CA GLU A 73 1.87 22.31 -21.23
C GLU A 73 2.92 22.87 -22.20
N ALA A 74 4.03 22.17 -22.40
CA ALA A 74 5.05 22.56 -23.39
C ALA A 74 4.52 22.55 -24.83
N ALA A 75 3.65 21.59 -25.17
CA ALA A 75 2.95 21.60 -26.46
C ALA A 75 1.87 22.69 -26.54
N ALA A 76 1.27 23.06 -25.41
CA ALA A 76 0.28 24.12 -25.28
C ALA A 76 0.91 25.53 -25.22
N GLU A 77 2.22 25.69 -25.06
CA GLU A 77 2.88 26.97 -25.42
C GLU A 77 2.71 27.31 -26.92
N ALA A 78 2.26 26.36 -27.75
CA ALA A 78 1.77 26.61 -29.11
C ALA A 78 0.23 26.75 -29.24
N VAL A 79 -0.53 26.58 -28.15
CA VAL A 79 -2.01 26.59 -28.13
C VAL A 79 -2.53 27.31 -26.89
N GLU A 80 -3.12 28.50 -27.10
CA GLU A 80 -3.80 29.31 -26.09
C GLU A 80 -4.62 28.47 -25.09
N PRO A 81 -4.32 28.50 -23.77
CA PRO A 81 -4.95 27.67 -22.74
C PRO A 81 -6.48 27.71 -22.73
N GLY A 82 -7.08 28.82 -23.18
CA GLY A 82 -8.53 28.98 -23.34
C GLY A 82 -9.18 28.09 -24.41
N ALA A 83 -8.40 27.40 -25.25
CA ALA A 83 -8.87 26.43 -26.22
C ALA A 83 -9.06 25.01 -25.64
N LEU A 84 -8.46 24.73 -24.48
CA LEU A 84 -8.50 23.41 -23.81
C LEU A 84 -9.57 23.33 -22.70
N CYS A 85 -10.08 24.48 -22.23
CA CYS A 85 -11.13 24.53 -21.21
C CYS A 85 -12.52 24.27 -21.81
N ARG A 86 -13.16 23.16 -21.40
CA ARG A 86 -14.56 22.84 -21.75
C ARG A 86 -15.57 23.90 -21.28
N TYR A 87 -15.23 24.66 -20.24
CA TYR A 87 -16.03 25.74 -19.69
C TYR A 87 -15.37 27.08 -19.97
N ARG A 88 -15.35 27.50 -21.23
CA ARG A 88 -15.06 28.89 -21.57
C ARG A 88 -16.30 29.72 -21.21
N PRO A 89 -16.21 30.74 -20.33
CA PRO A 89 -17.27 31.74 -20.28
C PRO A 89 -17.28 32.41 -21.65
N ASP A 90 -18.42 32.36 -22.32
CA ASP A 90 -18.58 32.94 -23.64
C ASP A 90 -18.16 34.41 -23.58
N ARG A 91 -17.26 34.81 -24.49
CA ARG A 91 -16.80 36.20 -24.53
C ARG A 91 -18.00 37.00 -25.01
N ASP A 92 -18.68 37.68 -24.09
CA ASP A 92 -19.74 38.63 -24.45
C ASP A 92 -19.17 39.61 -25.50
N PRO A 93 -19.78 39.71 -26.71
CA PRO A 93 -19.30 40.62 -27.74
C PRO A 93 -19.41 42.09 -27.35
N ALA A 94 -20.06 42.42 -26.23
CA ALA A 94 -20.05 43.76 -25.64
C ALA A 94 -18.98 43.85 -24.54
N GLY A 95 -17.74 44.18 -24.92
CA GLY A 95 -16.66 44.43 -23.97
C GLY A 95 -17.00 45.58 -23.01
N THR A 96 -17.39 45.23 -21.79
CA THR A 96 -17.45 46.17 -20.66
C THR A 96 -17.06 45.44 -19.37
N LEU A 97 -15.76 45.51 -19.06
CA LEU A 97 -15.27 45.85 -17.72
C LEU A 97 -14.44 47.12 -17.87
#